data_AF-A0A0S2TDF1-F1
#
_entry.id   AF-A0A0S2TDF1-F1
#
_cell.length_a   1.000
_cell.length_b   1.000
_cell.length_c   1.000
_cell.angle_alpha   90.00
_cell.angle_beta   90.00
_cell.angle_gamma   90.00
#
_symmetry.space_group_name_H-M   'P 1'
#
loop_
_entity.id
_entity.type
_entity.pdbx_description
1 polymer ?
#
loop_
_entity_poly.entity_id
_entity_poly.type
_entity_poly.pdbx_seq_one_letter_code
_entity_poly.pdbx_strand_id
1 'polypeptide(L)'
;MARMKTNAYSEAFRKEAVRLANLPDRTATDVAKELGIHPGQIYNWRTQFSKLSKGQFKKVDGVDYSKEEAEEIRRLKKEVSKLKEERDFLKKATAYFAKEDK
;
A
#
# COMPACT_ATOMS: atom_id res chain seq x y z
N MET A 1 20.64 13.54 -31.60
CA MET A 1 19.50 14.44 -31.31
C MET A 1 19.54 14.80 -29.83
N ALA A 2 19.70 16.08 -29.49
CA ALA A 2 19.72 16.53 -28.10
C ALA A 2 18.33 16.38 -27.48
N ARG A 3 18.23 15.59 -26.41
CA ARG A 3 16.97 15.37 -25.68
C ARG A 3 16.60 16.69 -25.00
N MET A 4 15.60 17.40 -25.53
CA MET A 4 15.04 18.60 -24.89
C MET A 4 14.75 18.27 -23.43
N LYS A 5 15.38 19.02 -22.52
CA LYS A 5 15.22 18.88 -21.09
C LYS A 5 13.80 19.33 -20.78
N THR A 6 12.87 18.38 -20.65
CA THR A 6 11.49 18.69 -20.26
C THR A 6 11.56 19.39 -18.90
N ASN A 7 11.02 20.60 -18.83
CA ASN A 7 10.94 21.35 -17.58
C ASN A 7 10.20 20.48 -16.56
N ALA A 8 10.97 19.94 -15.62
CA ALA A 8 10.47 19.02 -14.64
C ALA A 8 9.59 19.81 -13.67
N TYR A 9 8.30 19.46 -13.56
CA TYR A 9 7.44 19.99 -12.51
C TYR A 9 8.09 19.75 -11.15
N SER A 10 7.99 20.75 -10.26
CA SER A 10 8.51 20.64 -8.89
C SER A 10 7.83 19.49 -8.14
N GLU A 11 8.53 18.91 -7.16
CA GLU A 11 7.97 17.81 -6.37
C GLU A 11 6.70 18.23 -5.64
N ALA A 12 6.68 19.45 -5.08
CA ALA A 12 5.52 20.03 -4.42
C ALA A 12 4.30 20.07 -5.36
N PHE A 13 4.49 20.52 -6.60
CA PHE A 13 3.43 20.54 -7.61
C PHE A 13 2.89 19.14 -7.91
N ARG A 14 3.78 18.16 -8.08
CA ARG A 14 3.36 16.76 -8.35
C ARG A 14 2.60 16.15 -7.17
N LYS A 15 3.03 16.42 -5.94
CA LYS A 15 2.35 15.97 -4.71
C LYS A 15 0.95 16.56 -4.63
N GLU A 16 0.82 17.86 -4.87
CA GLU A 16 -0.47 18.54 -4.82
C GLU A 16 -1.42 18.06 -5.92
N ALA A 17 -0.94 17.89 -7.15
CA ALA A 17 -1.72 17.33 -8.24
C ALA A 17 -2.26 15.92 -7.92
N VAL A 18 -1.43 15.06 -7.30
CA VAL A 18 -1.86 13.72 -6.87
C VAL A 18 -2.82 13.80 -5.68
N ARG A 19 -2.63 14.74 -4.74
CA ARG A 19 -3.54 14.97 -3.61
C ARG A 19 -4.93 15.34 -4.11
N LEU A 20 -5.02 16.31 -5.03
CA LEU A 20 -6.26 16.74 -5.65
C LEU A 20 -6.96 15.61 -6.39
N ALA A 21 -6.20 14.78 -7.12
CA ALA A 21 -6.74 13.63 -7.86
C ALA A 21 -7.18 12.44 -6.99
N ASN A 22 -6.86 12.44 -5.68
CA ASN A 22 -7.29 11.42 -4.73
C ASN A 22 -8.51 11.88 -3.89
N LEU A 23 -9.01 13.11 -4.09
CA LEU A 23 -10.24 13.56 -3.44
C LEU A 23 -11.44 12.78 -4.01
N PRO A 24 -12.46 12.47 -3.19
CA PRO A 24 -13.58 11.61 -3.59
C PRO A 24 -14.40 12.17 -4.76
N ASP A 25 -14.44 13.50 -4.92
CA ASP A 25 -15.25 14.19 -5.93
C ASP A 25 -14.46 14.63 -7.18
N ARG A 26 -13.20 14.17 -7.33
CA ARG A 26 -12.31 14.61 -8.42
C ARG A 26 -11.68 13.40 -9.10
N THR A 27 -11.69 13.39 -10.44
CA THR A 27 -10.91 12.39 -11.19
C THR A 27 -9.56 12.94 -11.60
N ALA A 28 -8.59 12.05 -11.84
CA ALA A 28 -7.29 12.44 -12.39
C ALA A 28 -7.40 13.17 -13.74
N THR A 29 -8.44 12.89 -14.52
CA THR A 29 -8.70 13.58 -15.79
C THR A 29 -9.13 15.02 -15.58
N ASP A 30 -10.00 15.28 -14.61
CA ASP A 30 -10.49 16.64 -14.32
C ASP A 30 -9.39 17.51 -13.74
N VAL A 31 -8.62 16.97 -12.79
CA VAL A 31 -7.48 17.66 -12.19
C VAL A 31 -6.41 17.94 -13.25
N ALA A 32 -6.18 17.01 -14.18
CA ALA A 32 -5.22 17.23 -15.27
C ALA A 32 -5.67 18.35 -16.23
N LYS A 33 -6.96 18.43 -16.56
CA LYS A 33 -7.52 19.54 -17.35
C LYS A 33 -7.36 20.88 -16.66
N GLU A 34 -7.66 20.95 -15.36
CA GLU A 34 -7.54 22.16 -14.55
C GLU A 34 -6.08 22.64 -14.45
N LEU A 35 -5.14 21.70 -14.29
CA LEU A 35 -3.71 21.99 -14.21
C LEU A 35 -3.02 22.15 -15.56
N GLY A 36 -3.74 21.96 -16.68
CA GLY A 36 -3.18 22.05 -18.04
C GLY A 36 -2.14 20.97 -18.36
N ILE A 37 -2.23 19.80 -17.71
CA ILE A 37 -1.30 18.69 -17.88
C ILE A 37 -1.98 17.46 -18.50
N HIS A 38 -1.17 16.52 -18.98
CA HIS A 38 -1.70 15.26 -19.49
C HIS A 38 -2.13 14.34 -18.33
N PRO A 39 -3.33 13.72 -18.34
CA PRO A 39 -3.80 12.84 -17.25
C PRO A 39 -2.82 11.71 -16.91
N GLY A 40 -2.15 11.16 -17.93
CA GLY A 40 -1.08 10.17 -17.77
C GLY A 40 0.06 10.60 -16.83
N GLN A 41 0.34 11.90 -16.71
CA GLN A 41 1.35 12.41 -15.77
C GLN A 41 0.91 12.22 -14.32
N ILE A 42 -0.37 12.48 -14.01
CA ILE A 42 -0.92 12.27 -12.66
C ILE A 42 -0.90 10.78 -12.30
N TYR A 43 -1.27 9.88 -13.22
CA TYR A 43 -1.15 8.44 -12.99
C TYR A 43 0.30 8.01 -12.74
N ASN A 44 1.24 8.51 -13.53
CA ASN A 44 2.68 8.25 -13.35
C ASN A 44 3.15 8.74 -11.97
N TRP A 45 2.79 9.96 -11.56
CA TRP A 45 3.14 10.48 -10.24
C TRP A 45 2.49 9.68 -9.11
N ARG A 46 1.25 9.22 -9.27
CA ARG A 46 0.59 8.35 -8.28
C ARG A 46 1.36 7.05 -8.06
N THR A 47 1.84 6.43 -9.15
CA THR A 47 2.70 5.24 -9.05
C THR A 47 4.07 5.55 -8.44
N GLN A 48 4.67 6.69 -8.77
CA GLN A 48 5.94 7.13 -8.21
C GLN A 48 5.81 7.35 -6.69
N PHE A 49 4.81 8.09 -6.23
CA PHE A 49 4.60 8.32 -4.80
C PHE A 49 4.16 7.08 -4.04
N SER A 50 3.39 6.17 -4.66
CA SER A 50 3.08 4.87 -4.05
C SER A 50 4.31 3.98 -3.91
N LYS A 51 5.19 3.96 -4.93
CA LYS A 51 6.47 3.23 -4.88
C LYS A 51 7.45 3.89 -3.92
N LEU A 52 7.49 5.23 -3.84
CA LEU A 52 8.27 5.94 -2.84
C LEU A 52 7.74 5.60 -1.45
N SER A 53 6.44 5.69 -1.16
CA SER A 53 5.90 5.29 0.15
C SER A 53 6.30 3.85 0.50
N LYS A 54 6.08 2.89 -0.41
CA LYS A 54 6.50 1.49 -0.19
C LYS A 54 8.02 1.32 -0.11
N GLY A 55 8.80 2.15 -0.77
CA GLY A 55 10.27 2.11 -0.80
C GLY A 55 10.94 2.88 0.34
N GLN A 56 10.28 3.89 0.90
CA GLN A 56 10.71 4.71 2.04
C GLN A 56 10.57 3.91 3.33
N PHE A 57 9.50 3.12 3.47
CA PHE A 57 9.39 2.17 4.57
C PHE A 57 10.37 1.00 4.43
N LYS A 58 10.80 0.67 3.20
CA LYS A 58 11.78 -0.41 2.94
C LYS A 58 13.24 0.02 3.05
N LYS A 59 13.53 1.32 3.09
CA LYS A 59 14.88 1.87 3.13
C LYS A 59 14.98 2.96 4.18
N VAL A 60 15.37 2.56 5.39
CA VAL A 60 15.94 3.45 6.40
C VAL A 60 17.46 3.29 6.33
N ASP A 61 18.20 4.39 6.21
CA ASP A 61 19.67 4.42 6.19
C ASP A 61 20.38 3.46 5.20
N GLY A 62 19.77 3.24 4.02
CA GLY A 62 20.40 2.44 2.95
C GLY A 62 20.27 0.92 3.10
N VAL A 63 19.59 0.44 4.14
CA VAL A 63 19.31 -0.99 4.36
C VAL A 63 17.96 -1.36 3.77
N ASP A 64 17.90 -2.41 2.94
CA ASP A 64 16.65 -2.92 2.33
C ASP A 64 15.95 -3.91 3.27
N TYR A 65 15.02 -3.42 4.07
CA TYR A 65 14.25 -4.22 5.04
C TYR A 65 13.17 -5.09 4.39
N SER A 66 13.01 -5.04 3.07
CA SER A 66 11.86 -5.67 2.42
C SER A 66 11.88 -7.19 2.42
N LYS A 67 13.04 -7.81 2.65
CA LYS A 67 13.16 -9.26 2.85
C LYS A 67 12.81 -9.65 4.28
N GLU A 68 13.36 -8.97 5.28
CA GLU A 68 13.12 -9.27 6.70
C GLU A 68 11.65 -9.05 7.06
N GLU A 69 11.05 -7.93 6.64
CA GLU A 69 9.62 -7.67 6.84
C GLU A 69 8.74 -8.72 6.16
N ALA A 70 9.11 -9.17 4.97
CA ALA A 70 8.34 -10.19 4.24
C ALA A 70 8.41 -11.56 4.94
N GLU A 71 9.57 -11.92 5.49
CA GLU A 71 9.74 -13.12 6.31
C GLU A 71 8.96 -13.03 7.62
N GLU A 72 8.99 -11.88 8.28
CA GLU A 72 8.25 -11.65 9.52
C GLU A 72 6.73 -11.68 9.30
N ILE A 73 6.23 -11.05 8.23
CA ILE A 73 4.81 -11.16 7.82
C ILE A 73 4.44 -12.61 7.55
N ARG A 74 5.31 -13.40 6.91
CA ARG A 74 5.06 -14.81 6.64
C ARG A 74 5.02 -15.63 7.93
N ARG A 75 5.91 -15.34 8.89
CA ARG A 75 5.95 -15.97 10.21
C ARG A 75 4.67 -15.64 11.00
N LEU A 76 4.33 -14.36 11.11
CA LEU A 76 3.14 -13.88 11.80
C LEU A 76 1.85 -14.47 11.22
N LYS A 77 1.73 -14.57 9.88
CA LYS A 77 0.58 -15.22 9.25
C LYS A 77 0.45 -16.70 9.61
N LYS A 78 1.56 -17.43 9.69
CA LYS A 78 1.56 -18.84 10.12
C LYS A 78 1.12 -18.96 11.58
N GLU A 79 1.63 -18.10 12.45
CA GLU A 79 1.29 -18.09 13.87
C GLU A 79 -0.20 -17.78 14.09
N VAL A 80 -0.73 -16.79 13.39
CA VAL A 80 -2.17 -16.47 13.42
C VAL A 80 -3.02 -17.64 12.92
N SER A 81 -2.59 -18.38 11.88
CA SER A 81 -3.31 -19.57 11.41
C SER A 81 -3.35 -20.64 12.49
N LYS A 82 -2.19 -20.95 13.09
CA LYS A 82 -2.06 -21.96 14.14
C LYS A 82 -2.92 -21.63 15.36
N LEU A 83 -2.85 -20.39 15.83
CA LEU A 83 -3.66 -19.94 16.98
C LEU A 83 -5.16 -19.99 16.69
N LYS A 84 -5.59 -19.71 15.45
CA LYS A 84 -7.00 -19.86 15.06
C LYS A 84 -7.43 -21.32 15.07
N GLU A 85 -6.62 -22.22 14.55
CA GLU A 85 -6.88 -23.66 14.55
C GLU A 85 -6.99 -24.22 15.98
N GLU A 86 -6.06 -23.87 16.86
CA GLU A 86 -6.08 -24.26 18.27
C GLU A 86 -7.34 -23.75 18.98
N ARG A 87 -7.68 -22.47 18.78
CA ARG A 87 -8.90 -21.86 19.34
C ARG A 87 -10.16 -22.54 18.83
N ASP A 88 -10.23 -22.84 17.54
CA ASP A 88 -11.40 -23.47 16.94
C ASP A 88 -11.53 -24.95 17.35
N PHE A 89 -10.41 -25.65 17.56
CA PHE A 89 -10.40 -26.98 18.15
C PHE A 89 -10.94 -26.98 19.58
N LEU A 90 -10.44 -26.09 20.45
CA LEU A 90 -10.93 -25.96 21.83
C LEU A 90 -12.42 -25.59 21.89
N LYS A 91 -12.88 -24.74 20.98
CA LYS A 91 -14.31 -24.43 20.86
C LYS A 91 -15.16 -25.63 20.47
N LYS A 92 -14.67 -26.47 19.55
CA LYS A 92 -15.37 -27.70 19.18
C LYS A 92 -15.39 -28.71 20.32
N ALA A 93 -14.27 -28.86 21.04
CA ALA A 93 -14.18 -29.75 22.19
C ALA A 93 -15.13 -29.33 23.32
N THR A 94 -15.14 -28.05 23.70
CA THR A 94 -16.07 -27.52 24.71
C THR A 94 -17.54 -27.68 24.31
N ALA A 95 -17.87 -27.46 23.03
CA ALA A 95 -19.22 -27.69 22.52
C ALA A 95 -19.62 -29.18 22.48
N TYR A 96 -18.65 -30.09 22.37
CA TYR A 96 -18.88 -31.53 22.44
C TYR A 96 -19.15 -31.96 23.89
N PHE A 97 -18.30 -31.58 24.84
CA PHE A 97 -18.48 -31.92 26.26
C PHE A 97 -19.75 -31.31 26.86
N ALA A 98 -20.09 -30.06 26.52
CA ALA A 98 -21.34 -29.44 26.97
C ALA A 98 -22.63 -30.09 26.42
N LYS A 99 -22.53 -30.96 25.42
CA LYS A 99 -23.66 -31.75 24.91
C LYS A 99 -23.78 -33.13 25.58
N GLU A 100 -22.69 -33.68 26.13
CA GLU A 100 -22.70 -34.96 26.84
C GLU A 100 -23.15 -34.81 28.31
N ASP A 101 -22.98 -33.63 28.91
CA ASP A 101 -23.42 -33.31 30.28
C ASP A 101 -24.95 -33.05 30.42
N LYS A 102 -25.77 -33.42 29.43
CA LYS A 102 -27.22 -33.15 29.41
C LYS A 102 -28.08 -34.40 29.26
#